data_AF-A0A3B1C1X9-F1
#
_entry.id   AF-A0A3B1C1X9-F1
#
_cell.length_a   1.000
_cell.length_b   1.000
_cell.length_c   1.000
_cell.angle_alpha   90.00
_cell.angle_beta   90.00
_cell.angle_gamma   90.00
#
_symmetry.space_group_name_H-M   'P 1'
#
loop_
_entity.id
_entity.type
_entity.pdbx_description
1 polymer ?
#
loop_
_entity_poly.entity_id
_entity_poly.type
_entity_poly.pdbx_seq_one_letter_code
_entity_poly.pdbx_strand_id
1 'polypeptide(L)'
;MTKAYNKKEQTGTRQALRRHMPDAELILWSKLKNRQAGAKFRRQYGVENYVIDFYCTELKLAVEVDGDSHYKGDGQQRDRIRSGQIEKYGISMIRFSNNEIYRNLNGVLVALENRITELRNEKRSSLLNSSAQDESERE
;
A
#
# COMPACT_ATOMS: atom_id res chain seq x y z
N MET A 1 -15.70 -14.54 -4.32
CA MET A 1 -14.58 -13.76 -4.91
C MET A 1 -14.83 -12.30 -4.59
N THR A 2 -13.97 -11.67 -3.79
CA THR A 2 -14.17 -10.31 -3.27
C THR A 2 -14.24 -9.31 -4.42
N LYS A 3 -15.46 -8.87 -4.77
CA LYS A 3 -15.79 -7.88 -5.83
C LYS A 3 -15.04 -6.54 -5.68
N ALA A 4 -14.36 -6.34 -4.56
CA ALA A 4 -13.64 -5.14 -4.20
C ALA A 4 -12.34 -4.93 -4.99
N TYR A 5 -11.59 -5.98 -5.32
CA TYR A 5 -10.22 -5.80 -5.81
C TYR A 5 -10.11 -5.94 -7.32
N ASN A 6 -9.30 -5.08 -7.94
CA ASN A 6 -8.91 -5.18 -9.34
C ASN A 6 -10.09 -5.31 -10.33
N LYS A 7 -11.18 -4.60 -10.03
CA LYS A 7 -12.41 -4.49 -10.83
C LYS A 7 -12.11 -4.39 -12.34
N LYS A 8 -12.82 -5.17 -13.16
CA LYS A 8 -12.55 -5.28 -14.60
C LYS A 8 -12.73 -3.93 -15.30
N GLU A 9 -13.67 -3.14 -14.82
CA GLU A 9 -14.02 -1.79 -15.27
C GLU A 9 -12.81 -0.83 -15.18
N GLN A 10 -11.89 -1.08 -14.23
CA GLN A 10 -10.68 -0.27 -14.04
C GLN A 10 -9.45 -0.82 -14.78
N THR A 11 -9.61 -1.82 -15.66
CA THR A 11 -8.46 -2.45 -16.34
C THR A 11 -7.74 -1.45 -17.24
N GLY A 12 -8.47 -0.66 -18.03
CA GLY A 12 -7.90 0.36 -18.92
C GLY A 12 -7.10 1.41 -18.15
N THR A 13 -7.67 1.97 -17.09
CA THR A 13 -7.01 2.95 -16.21
C THR A 13 -5.71 2.41 -15.61
N ARG A 14 -5.74 1.20 -15.04
CA ARG A 14 -4.54 0.60 -14.43
C ARG A 14 -3.46 0.27 -15.47
N GLN A 15 -3.84 -0.06 -16.71
CA GLN A 15 -2.86 -0.25 -17.79
C GLN A 15 -2.23 1.08 -18.22
N ALA A 16 -3.03 2.15 -18.35
CA ALA A 16 -2.55 3.48 -18.69
C ALA A 16 -1.57 4.02 -17.63
N LEU A 17 -1.92 3.91 -16.33
CA LEU A 17 -1.06 4.33 -15.22
C LEU A 17 0.26 3.54 -15.16
N ARG A 18 0.24 2.25 -15.51
CA ARG A 18 1.48 1.45 -15.59
C ARG A 18 2.38 1.83 -16.76
N ARG A 19 1.82 2.39 -17.83
CA ARG A 19 2.55 2.87 -19.01
C ARG A 19 3.10 4.28 -18.81
N HIS A 20 2.40 5.13 -18.07
CA HIS A 20 2.74 6.53 -17.83
C HIS A 20 2.96 6.79 -16.33
N MET A 21 3.79 5.97 -15.72
CA MET A 21 4.11 6.09 -14.30
C MET A 21 5.01 7.32 -14.08
N PRO A 22 4.70 8.20 -13.11
CA PRO A 22 5.56 9.32 -12.73
C PRO A 22 6.98 8.87 -12.34
N ASP A 23 7.97 9.75 -12.52
CA ASP A 23 9.39 9.42 -12.31
C ASP A 23 9.68 8.98 -10.86
N ALA A 24 9.11 9.67 -9.86
CA ALA A 24 9.23 9.27 -8.46
C ALA A 24 8.72 7.85 -8.21
N GLU A 25 7.55 7.51 -8.77
CA GLU A 25 7.00 6.16 -8.70
C GLU A 25 7.89 5.14 -9.41
N LEU A 26 8.45 5.47 -10.59
CA LEU A 26 9.39 4.59 -11.31
C LEU A 26 10.65 4.31 -10.49
N ILE A 27 11.22 5.35 -9.87
CA ILE A 27 12.39 5.24 -8.99
C ILE A 27 12.08 4.31 -7.82
N LEU A 28 10.99 4.55 -7.10
CA LEU A 28 10.60 3.71 -5.97
C LEU A 28 10.29 2.27 -6.44
N TRP A 29 9.56 2.10 -7.55
CA TRP A 29 9.25 0.79 -8.12
C TRP A 29 10.51 -0.02 -8.44
N SER A 30 11.59 0.63 -8.90
CA SER A 30 12.86 -0.04 -9.17
C SER A 30 13.44 -0.76 -7.95
N LYS A 31 13.12 -0.28 -6.74
CA LYS A 31 13.53 -0.81 -5.43
C LYS A 31 12.49 -1.73 -4.78
N LEU A 32 11.24 -1.72 -5.24
CA LEU A 32 10.18 -2.59 -4.73
C LEU A 32 9.99 -3.87 -5.57
N LYS A 33 10.29 -3.80 -6.87
CA LYS A 33 10.11 -4.93 -7.78
C LYS A 33 10.95 -6.13 -7.35
N ASN A 34 10.50 -7.33 -7.73
CA ASN A 34 11.21 -8.58 -7.46
C ASN A 34 11.53 -8.85 -5.97
N ARG A 35 10.70 -8.34 -5.05
CA ARG A 35 10.85 -8.52 -3.59
C ARG A 35 12.14 -7.90 -3.01
N GLN A 36 12.71 -6.88 -3.66
CA GLN A 36 13.92 -6.21 -3.16
C GLN A 36 13.74 -5.59 -1.77
N ALA A 37 12.55 -5.06 -1.45
CA ALA A 37 12.21 -4.57 -0.10
C ALA A 37 11.76 -5.69 0.86
N GLY A 38 12.16 -6.94 0.64
CA GLY A 38 11.79 -8.08 1.48
C GLY A 38 10.33 -8.53 1.40
N ALA A 39 9.46 -7.84 0.65
CA ALA A 39 8.04 -8.16 0.47
C ALA A 39 7.60 -8.03 -1.00
N LYS A 40 6.52 -8.75 -1.38
CA LYS A 40 6.01 -8.69 -2.76
C LYS A 40 5.05 -7.50 -2.94
N PHE A 41 5.49 -6.51 -3.71
CA PHE A 41 4.65 -5.38 -4.11
C PHE A 41 4.08 -5.56 -5.51
N ARG A 42 2.87 -5.05 -5.70
CA ARG A 42 2.18 -4.88 -6.99
C ARG A 42 1.99 -3.40 -7.23
N ARG A 43 2.22 -2.95 -8.45
CA ARG A 43 2.00 -1.54 -8.82
C ARG A 43 0.61 -1.27 -9.39
N GLN A 44 0.07 -0.08 -9.10
CA GLN A 44 -1.19 0.45 -9.60
C GLN A 44 -2.34 -0.53 -9.35
N TYR A 45 -2.53 -0.88 -8.08
CA TYR A 45 -3.43 -1.93 -7.60
C TYR A 45 -4.82 -1.36 -7.29
N GLY A 46 -5.86 -1.97 -7.86
CA GLY A 46 -7.24 -1.48 -7.68
C GLY A 46 -7.86 -2.00 -6.38
N VAL A 47 -8.37 -1.08 -5.56
CA VAL A 47 -9.18 -1.35 -4.37
C VAL A 47 -10.46 -0.52 -4.47
N GLU A 48 -11.59 -1.22 -4.62
CA GLU A 48 -12.90 -0.66 -4.94
C GLU A 48 -12.86 0.29 -6.15
N ASN A 49 -13.02 1.59 -5.87
CA ASN A 49 -13.05 2.65 -6.87
C ASN A 49 -11.72 3.43 -6.91
N TYR A 50 -10.71 2.96 -6.17
CA TYR A 50 -9.41 3.63 -6.01
C TYR A 50 -8.28 2.78 -6.58
N VAL A 51 -7.20 3.45 -7.00
CA VAL A 51 -5.96 2.81 -7.45
C VAL A 51 -4.83 3.26 -6.54
N ILE A 52 -4.15 2.29 -5.94
CA ILE A 52 -3.01 2.49 -5.03
C ILE A 52 -1.71 2.28 -5.83
N ASP A 53 -0.72 3.15 -5.65
CA ASP A 53 0.51 3.12 -6.44
C ASP A 53 1.30 1.83 -6.24
N PHE A 54 1.48 1.40 -4.98
CA PHE A 54 2.03 0.10 -4.65
C PHE A 54 1.27 -0.60 -3.53
N TYR A 55 1.05 -1.91 -3.68
CA TYR A 55 0.33 -2.71 -2.70
C TYR A 55 1.01 -4.05 -2.44
N CYS A 56 1.26 -4.34 -1.15
CA CYS A 56 1.69 -5.64 -0.66
C CYS A 56 0.49 -6.42 -0.12
N THR A 57 0.06 -7.44 -0.86
CA THR A 57 -1.10 -8.27 -0.48
C THR A 57 -0.88 -9.08 0.78
N GLU A 58 0.38 -9.46 1.08
CA GLU A 58 0.73 -10.32 2.22
C GLU A 58 0.55 -9.60 3.57
N LEU A 59 0.88 -8.31 3.60
CA LEU A 59 0.85 -7.44 4.78
C LEU A 59 -0.34 -6.48 4.78
N LYS A 60 -1.16 -6.49 3.71
CA LYS A 60 -2.17 -5.47 3.43
C LYS A 60 -1.60 -4.05 3.56
N LEU A 61 -0.42 -3.82 2.99
CA LEU A 61 0.28 -2.54 3.04
C LEU A 61 0.16 -1.80 1.71
N ALA A 62 -0.42 -0.62 1.73
CA ALA A 62 -0.47 0.36 0.66
C ALA A 62 0.67 1.38 0.80
N VAL A 63 1.36 1.67 -0.31
CA VAL A 63 2.33 2.76 -0.41
C VAL A 63 1.84 3.70 -1.51
N GLU A 64 1.62 4.97 -1.16
CA GLU A 64 1.25 6.02 -2.12
C GLU A 64 2.40 7.01 -2.28
N VAL A 65 2.61 7.47 -3.51
CA VAL A 65 3.58 8.51 -3.83
C VAL A 65 2.81 9.80 -4.08
N ASP A 66 2.86 10.69 -3.11
CA ASP A 66 2.14 11.95 -3.17
C ASP A 66 2.92 12.98 -3.99
N GLY A 67 2.27 13.52 -5.02
CA GLY A 67 2.75 14.69 -5.74
C GLY A 67 2.18 15.97 -5.14
N ASP A 68 2.86 17.11 -5.33
CA ASP A 68 2.42 18.44 -4.85
C ASP A 68 0.98 18.86 -5.26
N SER A 69 0.32 18.06 -6.12
CA SER A 69 -1.05 18.21 -6.60
C SER A 69 -2.15 18.08 -5.51
N HIS A 70 -1.85 17.57 -4.32
CA HIS A 70 -2.85 17.34 -3.27
C HIS A 70 -3.26 18.59 -2.46
N TYR A 71 -2.60 19.73 -2.67
CA TYR A 71 -2.80 20.94 -1.85
C TYR A 71 -3.81 21.98 -2.38
N LYS A 72 -4.58 21.69 -3.45
CA LYS A 72 -5.58 22.65 -3.98
C LYS A 72 -7.04 22.21 -3.73
N GLY A 73 -7.79 23.02 -2.98
CA GLY A 73 -9.26 22.91 -2.81
C GLY A 73 -9.71 21.73 -1.94
N ASP A 74 -10.82 21.08 -2.32
CA ASP A 74 -11.41 19.93 -1.59
C ASP A 74 -10.55 18.64 -1.57
N GLY A 75 -9.31 18.69 -2.07
CA GLY A 75 -8.40 17.54 -2.16
C GLY A 75 -8.20 16.84 -0.82
N GLN A 76 -8.04 17.60 0.27
CA GLN A 76 -7.82 17.06 1.61
C GLN A 76 -9.03 16.28 2.15
N GLN A 77 -10.25 16.71 1.83
CA GLN A 77 -11.47 16.03 2.27
C GLN A 77 -11.71 14.75 1.46
N ARG A 78 -11.45 14.78 0.14
CA ARG A 78 -11.51 13.60 -0.72
C ARG A 78 -10.45 12.55 -0.34
N ASP A 79 -9.27 12.98 0.06
CA ASP A 79 -8.20 12.08 0.53
C ASP A 79 -8.52 11.41 1.87
N ARG A 80 -9.12 12.14 2.81
CA ARG A 80 -9.56 11.54 4.07
C ARG A 80 -10.65 10.49 3.83
N ILE A 81 -11.60 10.79 2.93
CA ILE A 81 -12.64 9.83 2.54
C ILE A 81 -11.99 8.61 1.86
N ARG A 82 -11.06 8.82 0.92
CA ARG A 82 -10.32 7.74 0.23
C ARG A 82 -9.59 6.84 1.23
N SER A 83 -8.81 7.44 2.13
CA SER A 83 -8.04 6.70 3.15
C SER A 83 -8.98 5.87 4.03
N GLY A 84 -10.05 6.49 4.55
CA GLY A 84 -11.01 5.79 5.40
C GLY A 84 -11.79 4.69 4.68
N GLN A 85 -12.02 4.79 3.36
CA GLN A 85 -12.64 3.69 2.61
C GLN A 85 -11.67 2.52 2.39
N ILE A 86 -10.39 2.79 2.15
CA ILE A 86 -9.36 1.75 1.95
C ILE A 86 -9.05 1.05 3.29
N GLU A 87 -8.96 1.80 4.38
CA GLU A 87 -8.68 1.28 5.73
C GLU A 87 -9.74 0.28 6.21
N LYS A 88 -11.01 0.43 5.80
CA LYS A 88 -12.08 -0.55 6.10
C LYS A 88 -11.78 -1.97 5.60
N TYR A 89 -10.86 -2.13 4.65
CA TYR A 89 -10.42 -3.44 4.17
C TYR A 89 -9.27 -4.04 5.01
N GLY A 90 -8.91 -3.39 6.12
CA GLY A 90 -7.77 -3.71 6.97
C GLY A 90 -6.44 -3.41 6.28
N ILE A 91 -6.42 -2.40 5.41
CA ILE A 91 -5.23 -2.00 4.66
C ILE A 91 -4.53 -0.89 5.43
N SER A 92 -3.28 -1.13 5.80
CA SER A 92 -2.38 -0.11 6.34
C SER A 92 -1.81 0.74 5.19
N MET A 93 -1.57 2.03 5.44
CA MET A 93 -1.06 2.95 4.42
C MET A 93 0.16 3.70 4.92
N ILE A 94 1.14 3.90 4.04
CA ILE A 94 2.28 4.80 4.21
C ILE A 94 2.40 5.66 2.95
N ARG A 95 2.75 6.94 3.12
CA ARG A 95 2.87 7.90 2.00
C ARG A 95 4.26 8.52 1.98
N PHE A 96 4.76 8.76 0.78
CA PHE A 96 6.00 9.49 0.55
C PHE A 96 5.77 10.57 -0.48
N SER A 97 6.30 11.76 -0.24
CA SER A 97 6.29 12.83 -1.23
C SER A 97 7.30 12.54 -2.36
N ASN A 98 7.05 13.13 -3.53
CA ASN A 98 8.02 13.16 -4.63
C ASN A 98 9.40 13.65 -4.17
N ASN A 99 9.43 14.70 -3.34
CA ASN A 99 10.68 15.28 -2.83
C ASN A 99 11.46 14.30 -1.94
N GLU A 100 10.79 13.52 -1.09
CA GLU A 100 11.45 12.48 -0.29
C GLU A 100 12.09 11.41 -1.18
N ILE A 101 11.39 10.97 -2.22
CA ILE A 101 11.93 9.98 -3.16
C ILE A 101 13.13 10.54 -3.93
N TYR A 102 13.04 11.78 -4.42
CA TYR A 102 14.13 12.39 -5.20
C TYR A 102 15.35 12.74 -4.35
N ARG A 103 15.15 13.19 -3.11
CA ARG A 103 16.24 13.72 -2.28
C ARG A 103 16.76 12.74 -1.24
N ASN A 104 15.94 11.79 -0.81
CA ASN A 104 16.26 10.87 0.27
C ASN A 104 15.63 9.47 0.07
N LEU A 105 15.90 8.86 -1.09
CA LEU A 105 15.41 7.52 -1.39
C LEU A 105 15.80 6.49 -0.32
N ASN A 106 17.01 6.58 0.24
CA ASN A 106 17.44 5.66 1.29
C ASN A 106 16.59 5.78 2.56
N GLY A 107 16.25 7.01 2.99
CA GLY A 107 15.35 7.22 4.12
C GLY A 107 13.95 6.66 3.87
N VAL A 108 13.43 6.81 2.64
CA VAL A 108 12.17 6.20 2.21
C VAL A 108 12.20 4.67 2.34
N LEU A 109 13.29 4.03 1.88
CA LEU A 109 13.44 2.57 1.97
C LEU A 109 13.52 2.09 3.42
N VAL A 110 14.29 2.78 4.27
CA VAL A 110 14.39 2.45 5.71
C VAL A 110 13.03 2.57 6.40
N ALA A 111 12.30 3.66 6.15
CA ALA A 111 10.97 3.84 6.71
C ALA A 111 10.01 2.72 6.26
N LEU A 112 10.08 2.34 4.98
CA LEU A 112 9.26 1.25 4.44
C LEU A 112 9.63 -0.12 5.03
N GLU A 113 10.92 -0.42 5.20
CA GLU A 113 11.41 -1.66 5.80
C GLU A 113 11.00 -1.79 7.27
N ASN A 114 11.09 -0.70 8.03
CA ASN A 114 10.60 -0.64 9.41
C ASN A 114 9.10 -0.94 9.45
N ARG A 115 8.31 -0.29 8.58
CA ARG A 115 6.85 -0.52 8.52
C ARG A 115 6.49 -1.95 8.13
N ILE A 116 7.23 -2.55 7.20
CA ILE A 116 7.08 -3.97 6.82
C ILE A 116 7.35 -4.88 8.03
N THR A 117 8.38 -4.58 8.81
CA THR A 117 8.78 -5.36 9.98
C THR A 117 7.73 -5.28 11.09
N GLU A 118 7.22 -4.07 11.38
CA GLU A 118 6.12 -3.86 12.32
C GLU A 118 4.89 -4.71 11.95
N LEU A 119 4.43 -4.61 10.70
CA LEU A 119 3.25 -5.36 10.24
C LEU A 119 3.44 -6.88 10.28
N ARG A 120 4.66 -7.37 10.06
CA ARG A 120 4.98 -8.79 10.22
C ARG A 120 4.86 -9.23 11.68
N ASN A 121 5.35 -8.40 12.61
CA ASN A 121 5.31 -8.69 14.04
C ASN A 121 3.87 -8.63 14.58
N GLU A 122 3.08 -7.64 14.16
CA GLU A 122 1.65 -7.53 14.47
C GLU A 122 0.90 -8.78 14.01
N LYS A 123 1.08 -9.17 12.74
CA LYS A 123 0.44 -10.36 12.15
C LYS A 123 0.85 -11.65 12.85
N ARG A 124 2.12 -11.79 13.23
CA ARG A 124 2.62 -12.96 13.97
C ARG A 124 2.02 -13.03 15.37
N SER A 125 1.92 -11.90 16.06
CA SER A 125 1.33 -11.82 17.40
C SER A 125 -0.17 -12.14 17.37
N SER A 126 -0.90 -11.66 16.37
CA SER A 126 -2.33 -11.99 16.22
C SER A 126 -2.58 -13.48 15.97
N LEU A 127 -1.70 -14.13 15.21
CA LEU A 127 -1.80 -15.57 14.93
C LEU A 127 -1.54 -16.42 16.17
N LEU A 128 -0.54 -16.04 16.99
CA LEU A 128 -0.23 -16.72 18.25
C LEU A 128 -1.36 -16.61 19.28
N ASN A 129 -1.99 -15.43 19.37
CA ASN A 129 -3.11 -15.22 20.28
C ASN A 129 -4.36 -16.01 19.84
N SER A 130 -4.61 -16.16 18.54
CA SER A 130 -5.73 -16.99 18.07
C SER A 130 -5.52 -18.49 18.31
N SER A 131 -4.29 -18.99 18.19
CA SER A 131 -4.00 -20.42 18.44
C SER A 131 -4.12 -20.80 19.91
N ALA A 132 -3.82 -19.88 20.84
CA ALA A 132 -3.93 -20.13 22.27
C ALA A 132 -5.39 -20.20 22.77
N GLN A 133 -6.32 -19.52 22.10
CA GLN A 133 -7.75 -19.56 22.44
C GLN A 133 -8.43 -20.84 21.93
N ASP A 134 -8.07 -21.33 20.74
CA ASP A 134 -8.61 -22.56 20.16
C ASP A 134 -8.24 -23.84 20.95
N GLU A 135 -7.12 -23.85 21.69
CA GLU A 135 -6.75 -24.99 22.55
C GLU A 135 -7.52 -24.98 23.88
N SER A 136 -7.85 -23.80 24.42
CA SER A 136 -8.62 -23.68 25.68
C SER A 136 -10.10 -24.02 25.57
N GLU A 137 -10.66 -24.07 24.36
CA GLU A 137 -12.08 -24.42 24.11
C GLU A 137 -12.28 -25.91 23.79
N ARG A 138 -11.19 -26.71 23.76
CA ARG A 138 -11.23 -28.16 23.47
C ARG A 138 -11.06 -29.06 24.71
N GLU A 139 -10.89 -28.47 25.89
CA GLU A 139 -10.92 -29.14 27.20
C GLU A 139 -12.25 -28.89 27.90
#